data_AF-A0A816HQ25-F1
#
_entry.id   AF-A0A816HQ25-F1
#
_cell.length_a   1.000
_cell.length_b   1.000
_cell.length_c   1.000
_cell.angle_alpha   90.00
_cell.angle_beta   90.00
_cell.angle_gamma   90.00
#
_symmetry.space_group_name_H-M   'P 1'
#
loop_
_entity.id
_entity.type
_entity.pdbx_description
1 polymer ?
#
loop_
_entity_poly.entity_id
_entity_poly.type
_entity_poly.pdbx_seq_one_letter_code
_entity_poly.pdbx_strand_id
1 'polypeptide(L)'
;MWYKRGYQERDPSLISSVTLKVKGVASLSRNRTITLDNADYVIPPQENNAIFIMTNFIRTDQQPRRCGEGFDIKDAKCTNDSQCAKFGPYPSKSNGRWTGKCNSEGRCEIEGWCPVENDLDMPNPMMDSLNFTVFVKNFVEFTRFNVSRTNIFHDSKGDKSCHYHPINDKYCPIFRVED
;
A
#
# COMPACT_ATOMS: atom_id res chain seq x y z
N MET A 1 45.92 12.88 2.47
CA MET A 1 46.17 11.42 2.32
C MET A 1 45.40 10.58 3.35
N TRP A 2 45.54 10.85 4.65
CA TRP A 2 44.97 10.03 5.74
C TRP A 2 43.45 10.18 5.95
N TYR A 3 42.95 11.39 6.17
CA TYR A 3 41.53 11.62 6.49
C TYR A 3 40.57 11.13 5.38
N LYS A 4 40.87 11.44 4.12
CA LYS A 4 40.08 11.01 2.95
C LYS A 4 40.41 9.59 2.46
N ARG A 5 41.30 8.88 3.16
CA ARG A 5 41.80 7.55 2.79
C ARG A 5 42.28 7.46 1.34
N GLY A 6 43.06 8.45 0.89
CA GLY A 6 43.57 8.52 -0.48
C GLY A 6 44.61 7.46 -0.84
N TYR A 7 45.06 6.69 0.14
CA TYR A 7 45.93 5.51 -0.04
C TYR A 7 45.13 4.23 -0.31
N GLN A 8 43.79 4.27 -0.23
CA GLN A 8 42.92 3.11 -0.47
C GLN A 8 42.35 3.14 -1.88
N GLU A 9 42.31 1.98 -2.52
CA GLU A 9 41.51 1.78 -3.72
C GLU A 9 40.02 1.68 -3.39
N ARG A 10 39.15 2.09 -4.32
CA ARG A 10 37.70 2.01 -4.20
C ARG A 10 37.12 1.18 -5.33
N ASP A 11 36.07 0.45 -5.02
CA ASP A 11 35.30 -0.30 -6.01
C ASP A 11 34.26 0.63 -6.67
N PRO A 12 34.29 0.84 -7.99
CA PRO A 12 33.28 1.61 -8.69
C PRO A 12 31.98 0.83 -8.97
N SER A 13 31.98 -0.50 -8.85
CA SER A 13 30.91 -1.40 -9.30
C SER A 13 30.36 -2.26 -8.15
N LEU A 14 29.74 -1.59 -7.17
CA LEU A 14 28.98 -2.23 -6.09
C LEU A 14 27.68 -2.82 -6.63
N ILE A 15 27.44 -4.09 -6.36
CA ILE A 15 26.15 -4.75 -6.62
C ILE A 15 25.41 -4.87 -5.28
N SER A 16 24.12 -4.53 -5.26
CA SER A 16 23.26 -4.67 -4.09
C SER A 16 21.92 -5.29 -4.47
N SER A 17 21.42 -6.17 -3.61
CA SER A 17 20.09 -6.77 -3.74
C SER A 17 19.39 -6.72 -2.38
N VAL A 18 18.12 -6.30 -2.37
CA VAL A 18 17.29 -6.24 -1.16
C VAL A 18 16.06 -7.11 -1.35
N THR A 19 15.73 -7.90 -0.33
CA THR A 19 14.48 -8.64 -0.26
C THR A 19 13.81 -8.31 1.07
N LEU A 20 12.53 -7.95 0.99
CA LEU A 20 11.73 -7.52 2.12
C LEU A 20 10.65 -8.58 2.38
N LYS A 21 10.38 -8.86 3.66
CA LYS A 21 9.28 -9.73 4.07
C LYS A 21 8.56 -9.14 5.27
N VAL A 22 7.27 -8.86 5.10
CA VAL A 22 6.42 -8.36 6.17
C VAL A 22 5.79 -9.51 6.93
N LYS A 23 5.64 -9.35 8.25
CA LYS A 23 4.87 -10.24 9.12
C LYS A 23 4.02 -9.41 10.06
N GLY A 24 2.80 -9.89 10.26
CA GLY A 24 1.81 -9.26 11.12
C GLY A 24 0.43 -9.78 10.75
N VAL A 25 -0.49 -9.71 11.69
CA VAL A 25 -1.90 -9.99 11.47
C VAL A 25 -2.66 -8.86 12.11
N ALA A 26 -3.69 -8.38 11.44
CA ALA A 26 -4.56 -7.36 11.97
C ALA A 26 -6.00 -7.86 12.05
N SER A 27 -6.74 -7.33 13.01
CA SER A 27 -8.14 -7.69 13.22
C SER A 27 -9.00 -6.44 13.25
N LEU A 28 -9.76 -6.19 12.19
CA LEU A 28 -10.71 -5.08 12.14
C LEU A 28 -12.09 -5.55 12.57
N SER A 29 -12.64 -4.92 13.62
CA SER A 29 -14.03 -5.09 14.03
C SER A 29 -14.87 -3.93 13.50
N ARG A 30 -15.61 -4.17 12.41
CA ARG A 30 -16.68 -3.26 11.95
C ARG A 30 -18.05 -3.88 12.27
N ASN A 31 -18.63 -4.61 11.31
CA ASN A 31 -19.86 -5.38 11.47
C ASN A 31 -19.59 -6.88 11.71
N ARG A 32 -18.45 -7.35 11.22
CA ARG A 32 -17.86 -8.68 11.44
C ARG A 32 -16.38 -8.48 11.68
N THR A 33 -15.78 -9.37 12.46
CA THR A 33 -14.34 -9.42 12.62
C THR A 33 -13.71 -9.91 11.32
N ILE A 34 -12.90 -9.06 10.70
CA ILE A 34 -12.11 -9.40 9.52
C ILE A 34 -10.65 -9.48 9.97
N THR A 35 -10.04 -10.64 9.75
CA THR A 35 -8.60 -10.84 9.97
C THR A 35 -7.88 -10.65 8.65
N LEU A 36 -6.86 -9.79 8.64
CA LEU A 36 -6.02 -9.52 7.48
C LEU A 36 -4.60 -10.03 7.73
N ASP A 37 -4.03 -10.71 6.75
CA ASP A 37 -2.64 -11.17 6.78
C ASP A 37 -1.77 -10.49 5.71
N ASN A 38 -0.51 -10.91 5.62
CA ASN A 38 0.45 -10.29 4.70
C ASN A 38 0.08 -10.42 3.22
N ALA A 39 -0.81 -11.33 2.82
CA ALA A 39 -1.30 -11.41 1.45
C ALA A 39 -2.37 -10.34 1.15
N ASP A 40 -3.08 -9.87 2.18
CA ASP A 40 -4.12 -8.86 2.04
C ASP A 40 -3.56 -7.43 2.04
N TYR A 41 -2.59 -7.14 2.92
CA TYR A 41 -2.10 -5.76 3.11
C TYR A 41 -0.78 -5.43 2.40
N VAL A 42 -0.06 -6.40 1.82
CA VAL A 42 1.16 -6.14 1.04
C VAL A 42 0.84 -6.22 -0.46
N ILE A 43 0.66 -5.06 -1.09
CA ILE A 43 0.22 -4.94 -2.48
C ILE A 43 1.14 -4.00 -3.25
N PRO A 44 1.86 -4.46 -4.29
CA PRO A 44 1.97 -5.86 -4.75
C PRO A 44 2.77 -6.71 -3.74
N PRO A 45 2.70 -8.06 -3.83
CA PRO A 45 3.39 -8.94 -2.89
C PRO A 45 4.93 -8.85 -2.98
N GLN A 46 5.47 -8.38 -4.10
CA GLN A 46 6.90 -8.15 -4.29
C GLN A 46 7.13 -6.90 -5.13
N GLU A 47 8.01 -6.03 -4.64
CA GLU A 47 8.47 -4.83 -5.33
C GLU A 47 9.99 -4.69 -5.14
N ASN A 48 10.69 -4.18 -6.14
CA ASN A 48 12.14 -4.02 -6.09
C ASN A 48 12.51 -2.87 -5.15
N ASN A 49 13.23 -3.19 -4.07
CA ASN A 49 13.73 -2.22 -3.09
C ASN A 49 12.65 -1.38 -2.39
N ALA A 50 11.38 -1.82 -2.42
CA ALA A 50 10.26 -1.14 -1.77
C ALA A 50 9.24 -2.15 -1.24
N ILE A 51 8.41 -1.68 -0.32
CA ILE A 51 7.19 -2.36 0.12
C ILE A 51 6.08 -1.33 0.31
N PHE A 52 4.85 -1.76 0.07
CA PHE A 52 3.65 -1.05 0.47
C PHE A 52 2.93 -1.87 1.54
N ILE A 53 2.55 -1.21 2.64
CA ILE A 53 1.71 -1.80 3.69
C ILE A 53 0.43 -0.98 3.74
N MET A 54 -0.69 -1.62 3.40
CA MET A 54 -2.01 -1.02 3.52
C MET A 54 -2.36 -0.79 4.99
N THR A 55 -2.57 0.48 5.35
CA THR A 55 -2.94 0.88 6.72
C THR A 55 -4.42 1.19 6.87
N ASN A 56 -5.12 1.48 5.77
CA ASN A 56 -6.55 1.73 5.77
C ASN A 56 -7.16 1.31 4.43
N PHE A 57 -8.44 0.94 4.43
CA PHE A 57 -9.15 0.57 3.21
C PHE A 57 -10.65 0.80 3.29
N ILE A 58 -11.22 1.21 2.16
CA ILE A 58 -12.65 1.20 1.90
C ILE A 58 -12.92 -0.02 1.01
N ARG A 59 -13.95 -0.79 1.38
CA ARG A 59 -14.38 -1.96 0.60
C ARG A 59 -15.79 -1.71 0.10
N THR A 60 -15.95 -1.71 -1.21
CA THR A 60 -17.24 -1.64 -1.87
C THR A 60 -17.40 -2.88 -2.74
N ASP A 61 -18.35 -3.75 -2.40
CA ASP A 61 -18.65 -4.92 -3.22
C ASP A 61 -19.49 -4.47 -4.43
N GLN A 62 -18.84 -4.32 -5.58
CA GLN A 62 -19.44 -3.77 -6.79
C GLN A 62 -19.87 -4.84 -7.80
N GLN A 63 -20.88 -4.53 -8.60
CA GLN A 63 -21.34 -5.35 -9.72
C GLN A 63 -21.58 -4.47 -10.95
N PRO A 64 -21.39 -4.99 -12.18
CA PRO A 64 -21.75 -4.26 -13.40
C PRO A 64 -23.27 -4.09 -13.47
N ARG A 65 -23.77 -2.88 -13.19
CA ARG A 65 -25.20 -2.54 -13.24
C ARG A 65 -25.39 -1.03 -13.41
N ARG A 66 -26.65 -0.58 -13.35
CA ARG A 66 -27.00 0.84 -13.33
C ARG A 66 -27.29 1.31 -11.91
N CYS A 67 -26.77 2.46 -11.54
CA CYS A 67 -27.00 3.10 -10.24
C CYS A 67 -26.84 4.62 -10.35
N GLY A 68 -27.20 5.34 -9.28
CA GLY A 68 -26.88 6.77 -9.17
C GLY A 68 -25.38 7.00 -8.99
N GLU A 69 -24.87 8.08 -9.57
CA GLU A 69 -23.48 8.52 -9.45
C GLU A 69 -23.13 8.96 -8.01
N GLY A 70 -21.86 8.74 -7.62
CA GLY A 70 -21.35 8.96 -6.25
C GLY A 70 -21.56 10.38 -5.73
N PHE A 71 -21.93 10.53 -4.45
CA PHE A 71 -22.37 11.80 -3.84
C PHE A 71 -21.29 12.90 -3.80
N ASP A 72 -20.03 12.53 -3.97
CA ASP A 72 -18.86 13.39 -4.08
C ASP A 72 -18.87 14.25 -5.37
N ILE A 73 -19.52 13.79 -6.44
CA ILE A 73 -19.58 14.48 -7.73
C ILE A 73 -20.70 15.53 -7.74
N LYS A 74 -20.39 16.79 -7.49
CA LYS A 74 -21.39 17.87 -7.43
C LYS A 74 -22.25 17.98 -8.70
N ASP A 75 -21.64 17.78 -9.86
CA ASP A 75 -22.30 17.89 -11.18
C ASP A 75 -23.35 16.81 -11.43
N ALA A 76 -23.28 15.67 -10.73
CA ALA A 76 -24.24 14.58 -10.89
C ALA A 76 -25.51 14.77 -10.06
N LYS A 77 -25.65 15.89 -9.33
CA LYS A 77 -26.90 16.23 -8.64
C LYS A 77 -27.95 16.62 -9.67
N CYS A 78 -29.10 15.95 -9.64
CA CYS A 78 -30.19 16.20 -10.57
C CYS A 78 -31.54 16.22 -9.86
N THR A 79 -32.48 16.91 -10.49
CA THR A 79 -33.92 16.88 -10.18
C THR A 79 -34.73 16.42 -11.38
N ASN A 80 -34.15 16.52 -12.59
CA ASN A 80 -34.75 16.06 -13.84
C ASN A 80 -33.71 15.44 -14.78
N ASP A 81 -34.17 14.66 -15.76
CA ASP A 81 -33.29 13.96 -16.71
C ASP A 81 -32.44 14.92 -17.56
N SER A 82 -32.99 16.09 -17.92
CA SER A 82 -32.28 17.08 -18.76
C SER A 82 -30.97 17.58 -18.13
N GLN A 83 -30.90 17.63 -16.79
CA GLN A 83 -29.69 18.03 -16.09
C GLN A 83 -28.55 17.00 -16.21
N CYS A 84 -28.88 15.73 -16.44
CA CYS A 84 -27.91 14.67 -16.66
C CYS A 84 -27.51 14.57 -18.14
N ALA A 85 -28.48 14.73 -19.05
CA ALA A 85 -28.23 14.67 -20.50
C ALA A 85 -27.26 15.75 -21.01
N LYS A 86 -27.20 16.92 -20.35
CA LYS A 86 -26.36 18.05 -20.79
C LYS A 86 -24.84 17.78 -20.77
N PHE A 87 -24.39 16.85 -19.93
CA PHE A 87 -22.96 16.58 -19.74
C PHE A 87 -22.42 15.51 -20.70
N GLY A 88 -23.29 14.90 -21.51
CA GLY A 88 -22.93 13.79 -22.38
C GLY A 88 -22.65 12.49 -21.62
N PRO A 89 -22.21 11.44 -22.33
CA PRO A 89 -22.06 10.10 -21.75
C PRO A 89 -20.84 9.93 -20.83
N TYR A 90 -19.83 10.80 -20.92
CA TYR A 90 -18.58 10.68 -20.15
C TYR A 90 -18.15 12.01 -19.53
N PRO A 91 -18.85 12.48 -18.49
CA PRO A 91 -18.43 13.68 -17.76
C PRO A 91 -17.11 13.43 -17.03
N SER A 92 -16.32 14.49 -16.86
CA SER A 92 -15.06 14.42 -16.10
C SER A 92 -15.30 13.90 -14.69
N LYS A 93 -14.46 12.98 -14.21
CA LYS A 93 -14.53 12.34 -12.88
C LYS A 93 -15.71 11.38 -12.67
N SER A 94 -16.41 10.97 -13.72
CA SER A 94 -17.48 9.98 -13.57
C SER A 94 -16.94 8.57 -13.27
N ASN A 95 -17.70 7.81 -12.47
CA ASN A 95 -17.42 6.41 -12.16
C ASN A 95 -17.98 5.44 -13.22
N GLY A 96 -18.69 5.95 -14.24
CA GLY A 96 -19.29 5.13 -15.29
C GLY A 96 -19.78 5.95 -16.48
N ARG A 97 -20.57 5.31 -17.35
CA ARG A 97 -21.19 6.00 -18.49
C ARG A 97 -22.54 6.57 -18.08
N TRP A 98 -22.75 7.87 -18.23
CA TRP A 98 -24.03 8.50 -17.90
C TRP A 98 -25.11 8.11 -18.92
N THR A 99 -26.28 7.72 -18.43
CA THR A 99 -27.43 7.34 -19.26
C THR A 99 -28.29 8.53 -19.68
N GLY A 100 -28.09 9.68 -19.01
CA GLY A 100 -28.88 10.90 -19.20
C GLY A 100 -30.18 10.93 -18.40
N LYS A 101 -30.42 9.95 -17.52
CA LYS A 101 -31.57 9.92 -16.60
C LYS A 101 -31.19 10.34 -15.19
N CYS A 102 -32.14 10.92 -14.47
CA CYS A 102 -32.01 11.23 -13.06
C CYS A 102 -32.60 10.08 -12.22
N ASN A 103 -31.79 9.49 -11.35
CA ASN A 103 -32.22 8.46 -10.42
C ASN A 103 -33.12 9.05 -9.31
N SER A 104 -33.90 8.19 -8.64
CA SER A 104 -34.79 8.57 -7.53
C SER A 104 -34.08 9.21 -6.34
N GLU A 105 -32.78 8.98 -6.19
CA GLU A 105 -31.91 9.58 -5.17
C GLU A 105 -31.43 11.00 -5.52
N GLY A 106 -31.91 11.57 -6.65
CA GLY A 106 -31.50 12.89 -7.13
C GLY A 106 -30.07 12.92 -7.67
N ARG A 107 -29.61 11.78 -8.19
CA ARG A 107 -28.27 11.58 -8.78
C ARG A 107 -28.39 11.09 -10.21
N CYS A 108 -27.51 11.53 -11.10
CA CYS A 108 -27.52 11.05 -12.48
C CYS A 108 -27.22 9.56 -12.54
N GLU A 109 -27.99 8.83 -13.35
CA GLU A 109 -27.83 7.38 -13.52
C GLU A 109 -26.62 7.09 -14.41
N ILE A 110 -25.79 6.15 -13.96
CA ILE A 110 -24.61 5.66 -14.65
C ILE A 110 -24.70 4.15 -14.89
N GLU A 111 -24.04 3.69 -15.94
CA GLU A 111 -23.76 2.29 -16.24
C GLU A 111 -22.28 2.03 -15.97
N GLY A 112 -21.98 1.18 -14.98
CA GLY A 112 -20.63 0.94 -14.50
C GLY A 112 -20.57 -0.03 -13.32
N TRP A 113 -19.51 0.05 -12.53
CA TRP A 113 -19.35 -0.71 -11.30
C TRP A 113 -20.17 -0.06 -10.18
N CYS A 114 -21.21 -0.76 -9.74
CA CYS A 114 -22.26 -0.22 -8.87
C CYS A 114 -22.50 -1.14 -7.66
N PRO A 115 -22.69 -0.61 -6.44
CA PRO A 115 -22.76 0.82 -6.11
C PRO A 115 -21.40 1.51 -6.23
N VAL A 116 -21.39 2.82 -6.46
CA VAL A 116 -20.16 3.62 -6.47
C VAL A 116 -19.54 3.62 -5.06
N GLU A 117 -18.22 3.72 -4.98
CA GLU A 117 -17.50 3.88 -3.72
C GLU A 117 -18.00 5.11 -2.95
N ASN A 118 -18.06 5.01 -1.62
CA ASN A 118 -18.49 6.10 -0.76
C ASN A 118 -17.32 6.65 0.07
N ASP A 119 -16.66 7.67 -0.46
CA ASP A 119 -15.52 8.32 0.20
C ASP A 119 -15.91 9.15 1.44
N LEU A 120 -17.20 9.32 1.71
CA LEU A 120 -17.67 10.06 2.90
C LEU A 120 -17.59 9.22 4.18
N ASP A 121 -17.61 7.89 4.06
CA ASP A 121 -17.54 6.97 5.19
C ASP A 121 -16.13 6.38 5.30
N MET A 122 -15.17 7.23 5.69
CA MET A 122 -13.78 6.81 5.82
C MET A 122 -13.57 6.08 7.15
N PRO A 123 -13.13 4.81 7.12
CA PRO A 123 -12.91 4.04 8.33
C PRO A 123 -11.62 4.45 9.04
N ASN A 124 -11.52 4.10 10.33
CA ASN A 124 -10.28 4.29 11.08
C ASN A 124 -9.16 3.40 10.53
N PRO A 125 -7.91 3.90 10.50
CA PRO A 125 -6.75 3.08 10.16
C PRO A 125 -6.60 1.85 11.05
N MET A 126 -6.00 0.82 10.48
CA MET A 126 -5.64 -0.44 11.11
C MET A 126 -4.43 -0.24 12.02
N MET A 127 -4.66 0.17 13.26
CA MET A 127 -3.58 0.46 14.22
C MET A 127 -2.64 -0.72 14.48
N ASP A 128 -3.11 -1.95 14.30
CA ASP A 128 -2.27 -3.17 14.35
C ASP A 128 -1.08 -3.11 13.39
N SER A 129 -1.17 -2.36 12.28
CA SER A 129 -0.10 -2.23 11.30
C SER A 129 1.18 -1.65 11.88
N LEU A 130 1.08 -0.84 12.94
CA LEU A 130 2.22 -0.27 13.65
C LEU A 130 3.08 -1.35 14.33
N ASN A 131 2.47 -2.47 14.72
CA ASN A 131 3.14 -3.60 15.35
C ASN A 131 3.62 -4.66 14.34
N PHE A 132 3.45 -4.42 13.04
CA PHE A 132 3.99 -5.31 12.03
C PHE A 132 5.52 -5.24 12.02
N THR A 133 6.14 -6.31 11.52
CA THR A 133 7.59 -6.39 11.39
C THR A 133 8.00 -6.57 9.94
N VAL A 134 9.07 -5.91 9.56
CA VAL A 134 9.69 -5.99 8.25
C VAL A 134 11.07 -6.61 8.41
N PHE A 135 11.24 -7.80 7.86
CA PHE A 135 12.56 -8.41 7.72
C PHE A 135 13.24 -7.88 6.47
N VAL A 136 14.40 -7.24 6.64
CA VAL A 136 15.20 -6.66 5.58
C VAL A 136 16.40 -7.55 5.33
N LYS A 137 16.41 -8.29 4.21
CA LYS A 137 17.58 -9.04 3.76
C LYS A 137 18.30 -8.24 2.70
N ASN A 138 19.49 -7.73 3.03
CA ASN A 138 20.36 -7.06 2.08
C ASN A 138 21.62 -7.89 1.82
N PHE A 139 21.97 -7.98 0.55
CA PHE A 139 23.20 -8.58 0.04
C PHE A 139 23.97 -7.52 -0.74
N VAL A 140 25.27 -7.44 -0.52
CA VAL A 140 26.17 -6.54 -1.23
C VAL A 140 27.41 -7.29 -1.70
N GLU A 141 27.89 -6.94 -2.89
CA GLU A 141 29.09 -7.50 -3.49
C GLU A 141 29.99 -6.40 -4.03
N PHE A 142 31.22 -6.38 -3.52
CA PHE A 142 32.32 -5.57 -4.03
C PHE A 142 33.09 -6.40 -5.06
N THR A 143 32.68 -6.25 -6.32
CA THR A 143 33.17 -7.02 -7.47
C THR A 143 34.68 -6.88 -7.68
N ARG A 144 35.25 -5.67 -7.52
CA ARG A 144 36.69 -5.42 -7.69
C ARG A 144 37.53 -6.20 -6.68
N PHE A 145 37.02 -6.39 -5.47
CA PHE A 145 37.74 -7.06 -4.38
C PHE A 145 37.32 -8.52 -4.18
N ASN A 146 36.32 -8.98 -4.94
CA ASN A 146 35.70 -10.30 -4.79
C ASN A 146 35.22 -10.54 -3.34
N VAL A 147 34.56 -9.54 -2.74
CA VAL A 147 34.05 -9.60 -1.36
C VAL A 147 32.53 -9.44 -1.37
N SER A 148 31.83 -10.48 -0.93
CA SER A 148 30.39 -10.45 -0.67
C SER A 148 30.09 -10.34 0.83
N ARG A 149 29.04 -9.58 1.17
CA ARG A 149 28.52 -9.46 2.54
C ARG A 149 27.00 -9.47 2.55
N THR A 150 26.43 -9.85 3.69
CA THR A 150 25.00 -9.70 3.98
C THR A 150 24.85 -8.95 5.29
N ASN A 151 23.72 -8.25 5.46
CA ASN A 151 23.39 -7.57 6.71
C ASN A 151 23.00 -8.54 7.85
N ILE A 152 22.86 -9.85 7.56
CA ILE A 152 22.59 -10.88 8.56
C ILE A 152 23.91 -11.27 9.25
N PHE A 153 24.07 -10.87 10.51
CA PHE A 153 25.28 -11.14 11.28
C PHE A 153 25.40 -12.63 11.65
N HIS A 154 26.63 -13.16 11.70
CA HIS A 154 26.87 -14.61 11.77
C HIS A 154 26.40 -15.27 13.08
N ASP A 155 26.46 -14.56 14.21
CA ASP A 155 25.93 -15.04 15.51
C ASP A 155 24.42 -14.90 15.62
N SER A 156 23.79 -14.08 14.76
CA SER A 156 22.35 -13.88 14.71
C SER A 156 21.71 -14.62 13.54
N LYS A 157 22.29 -15.75 13.11
CA LYS A 157 21.70 -16.68 12.12
C LYS A 157 20.25 -17.03 12.52
N GLY A 158 19.32 -16.20 12.08
CA GLY A 158 17.89 -16.40 12.17
C GLY A 158 17.35 -16.49 13.60
N ASP A 159 17.79 -15.63 14.53
CA ASP A 159 16.92 -15.38 15.68
C ASP A 159 15.66 -14.67 15.17
N LYS A 160 14.61 -15.46 14.94
CA LYS A 160 13.31 -14.99 14.44
C LYS A 160 12.60 -14.08 15.47
N SER A 161 13.14 -13.96 16.68
CA SER A 161 12.60 -13.14 17.77
C SER A 161 13.34 -11.83 18.03
N CYS A 162 14.44 -11.53 17.34
CA CYS A 162 15.10 -10.24 17.53
C CYS A 162 14.29 -9.09 16.94
N HIS A 163 14.47 -7.89 17.48
CA HIS A 163 13.99 -6.63 16.91
C HIS A 163 15.14 -5.62 16.85
N TYR A 164 15.19 -4.81 15.79
CA TYR A 164 16.18 -3.75 15.66
C TYR A 164 16.00 -2.72 16.78
N HIS A 165 17.10 -2.40 17.45
CA HIS A 165 17.16 -1.26 18.36
C HIS A 165 18.52 -0.57 18.21
N PRO A 166 18.59 0.76 18.10
CA PRO A 166 19.83 1.47 17.74
C PRO A 166 21.00 1.25 18.73
N ILE A 167 20.67 0.98 20.00
CA ILE A 167 21.63 0.72 21.08
C ILE A 167 21.75 -0.79 21.38
N ASN A 168 20.65 -1.41 21.81
CA ASN A 168 20.62 -2.79 22.31
C ASN A 168 20.83 -3.86 21.21
N ASP A 169 20.23 -3.70 20.04
CA ASP A 169 20.13 -4.74 19.00
C ASP A 169 20.36 -4.20 17.58
N LYS A 170 21.42 -3.42 17.41
CA LYS A 170 21.75 -2.70 16.16
C LYS A 170 22.00 -3.58 14.93
N TYR A 171 22.22 -4.88 15.12
CA TYR A 171 22.49 -5.84 14.04
C TYR A 171 21.27 -6.72 13.71
N CYS A 172 20.13 -6.53 14.37
CA CYS A 172 18.93 -7.26 14.03
C CYS A 172 18.30 -6.68 12.74
N PRO A 173 18.02 -7.51 11.71
CA PRO A 173 17.44 -7.07 10.44
C PRO A 173 15.90 -7.05 10.45
N ILE A 174 15.25 -7.14 11.62
CA ILE A 174 13.79 -7.15 11.78
C ILE A 174 13.38 -5.81 12.41
N PHE A 175 12.62 -5.01 11.66
CA PHE A 175 12.20 -3.67 12.07
C PHE A 175 10.71 -3.67 12.37
N ARG A 176 10.29 -3.05 13.47
CA ARG A 176 8.87 -2.78 13.71
C ARG A 176 8.47 -1.55 12.90
N VAL A 177 7.25 -1.52 12.37
CA VAL A 177 6.79 -0.42 11.50
C VAL A 177 6.70 0.92 12.25
N GLU A 178 6.41 0.88 13.56
CA GLU A 178 6.32 2.08 14.40
C GLU A 178 7.68 2.67 14.82
N ASP A 179 8.74 1.84 14.89
CA ASP A 179 10.05 2.23 15.43
C ASP A 179 10.83 3.15 14.47
#